data_AF-A0A379GEZ1-F1
#
_entry.id   AF-A0A379GEZ1-F1
#
_cell.length_a   1.000
_cell.length_b   1.000
_cell.length_c   1.000
_cell.angle_alpha   90.00
_cell.angle_beta   90.00
_cell.angle_gamma   90.00
#
_symmetry.space_group_name_H-M   'P 1'
#
loop_
_entity.id
_entity.type
_entity.pdbx_description
1 polymer ?
#
loop_
_entity_poly.entity_id
_entity_poly.type
_entity_poly.pdbx_seq_one_letter_code
_entity_poly.pdbx_strand_id
1 'polypeptide(L)' 'MCQLLGMNCNTPTDIVFSFEGFRRRAGLTDCHSDGFGIAFFEGKGVRVFSR' A
#
# COMPACT_ATOMS: atom_id res chain seq x y z
N MET A 1 4.00 14.67 7.02
CA MET A 1 2.89 14.46 6.05
C MET A 1 3.02 13.03 5.52
N CYS A 2 1.95 12.35 5.15
CA CYS A 2 2.01 10.95 4.67
C CYS A 2 1.45 10.87 3.25
N GLN A 3 1.83 9.85 2.51
CA GLN A 3 1.21 9.53 1.22
C GLN A 3 0.23 8.38 1.37
N LEU A 4 -0.81 8.41 0.54
CA LEU A 4 -1.89 7.44 0.58
C LEU A 4 -2.02 6.73 -0.78
N LEU A 5 -2.32 5.44 -0.73
CA LEU A 5 -2.72 4.61 -1.86
C LEU A 5 -3.96 3.83 -1.44
N GLY A 6 -5.03 3.92 -2.24
CA GLY A 6 -6.25 3.15 -2.05
C GLY A 6 -6.71 2.55 -3.37
N MET A 7 -7.24 1.33 -3.33
CA MET A 7 -7.73 0.62 -4.49
C MET A 7 -9.02 -0.12 -4.13
N ASN A 8 -10.01 -0.04 -5.01
CA ASN A 8 -11.26 -0.77 -4.90
C ASN A 8 -11.57 -1.41 -6.26
N CYS A 9 -11.91 -2.70 -6.27
CA CYS A 9 -12.15 -3.47 -7.49
C CYS A 9 -13.29 -4.48 -7.28
N ASN A 10 -14.06 -4.73 -8.34
CA ASN A 10 -15.19 -5.67 -8.32
C ASN A 10 -14.74 -7.15 -8.28
N THR A 11 -13.50 -7.44 -8.69
CA THR A 11 -12.91 -8.78 -8.69
C THR A 11 -11.56 -8.75 -7.97
N PRO A 12 -11.11 -9.89 -7.40
CA PRO A 12 -9.76 -10.01 -6.85
C PRO A 12 -8.73 -9.56 -7.89
N THR A 13 -7.93 -8.54 -7.54
CA THR A 13 -7.00 -7.87 -8.46
C THR A 13 -5.67 -7.65 -7.78
N ASP A 14 -4.59 -7.81 -8.54
CA ASP A 14 -3.23 -7.56 -8.07
C ASP A 14 -2.95 -6.05 -7.95
N ILE A 15 -2.25 -5.65 -6.89
CA ILE A 15 -1.85 -4.26 -6.61
C ILE A 15 -0.34 -4.04 -6.73
N VAL A 16 0.45 -5.07 -7.08
CA VAL A 16 1.92 -5.05 -7.09
C VAL A 16 2.48 -3.86 -7.85
N PHE A 17 1.95 -3.54 -9.04
CA PHE A 17 2.41 -2.38 -9.81
C PHE A 17 2.25 -1.06 -9.06
N SER A 18 1.05 -0.81 -8.52
CA SER A 18 0.75 0.42 -7.77
C SER A 18 1.52 0.48 -6.44
N PHE A 19 1.68 -0.67 -5.79
CA PHE A 19 2.41 -0.78 -4.52
C PHE A 19 3.92 -0.62 -4.69
N GLU A 20 4.51 -1.13 -5.78
CA GLU A 20 5.92 -0.96 -6.12
C GLU A 20 6.28 0.53 -6.26
N GLY A 21 5.43 1.32 -6.92
CA GLY A 21 5.60 2.76 -7.00
C GLY A 21 5.41 3.45 -5.65
N PHE A 22 4.44 3.01 -4.85
CA PHE A 22 4.17 3.59 -3.53
C PHE A 22 5.31 3.34 -2.53
N ARG A 23 5.82 2.11 -2.43
CA ARG A 23 6.88 1.76 -1.46
C ARG A 23 8.18 2.52 -1.72
N ARG A 24 8.45 2.93 -2.96
CA ARG A 24 9.63 3.77 -3.28
C ARG A 24 9.50 5.18 -2.71
N ARG A 25 8.28 5.67 -2.52
CA ARG A 25 8.05 6.96 -1.86
C ARG A 25 8.24 6.90 -0.35
N ALA A 26 8.44 5.71 0.23
CA ALA A 26 8.87 5.53 1.61
C ALA A 26 10.39 5.79 1.79
N GLY A 27 10.89 6.93 1.29
CA GLY A 27 12.26 7.41 1.52
C GLY A 27 13.24 7.24 0.36
N LEU A 28 12.90 6.55 -0.74
CA LEU A 28 13.78 6.44 -1.91
C LEU A 28 13.55 7.58 -2.92
N THR A 29 12.30 7.90 -3.19
CA THR A 29 11.92 8.93 -4.18
C THR A 29 11.17 10.10 -3.57
N ASP A 30 10.92 10.07 -2.26
CA ASP A 30 10.23 11.13 -1.52
C ASP A 30 10.78 11.25 -0.09
N CYS A 31 10.42 12.30 0.64
CA CYS A 31 10.93 12.59 1.99
C CYS A 31 10.24 11.77 3.09
N HIS A 32 9.16 11.06 2.77
CA HIS A 32 8.41 10.24 3.72
C HIS A 32 9.19 8.98 4.09
N SER A 33 9.87 8.97 5.24
CA SER A 33 10.76 7.84 5.60
C SER A 33 10.36 7.15 6.91
N ASP A 34 9.25 7.54 7.52
CA ASP A 34 8.80 7.05 8.83
C ASP A 34 8.21 5.62 8.79
N GLY A 35 8.28 4.96 7.63
CA GLY A 35 7.74 3.62 7.39
C GLY A 35 6.52 3.62 6.47
N PHE A 36 5.94 2.44 6.25
CA PHE A 36 4.70 2.28 5.50
C PHE A 36 3.86 1.12 6.05
N GLY A 37 2.55 1.21 5.82
CA GLY A 37 1.61 0.13 6.10
C GLY A 37 0.73 -0.14 4.88
N ILE A 38 0.32 -1.40 4.72
CA ILE A 38 -0.68 -1.82 3.75
C ILE A 38 -1.69 -2.75 4.42
N ALA A 39 -2.96 -2.54 4.08
CA ALA A 39 -4.05 -3.43 4.47
C ALA A 39 -4.87 -3.79 3.23
N PHE A 40 -5.36 -5.02 3.19
CA PHE A 40 -6.27 -5.48 2.14
C PHE A 40 -7.27 -6.49 2.71
N PHE A 41 -8.41 -6.60 2.03
CA PHE A 41 -9.44 -7.55 2.38
C PHE A 41 -9.19 -8.90 1.73
N GLU A 42 -9.35 -9.97 2.50
CA GLU A 42 -9.43 -11.34 2.00
C GLU A 42 -10.79 -11.91 2.42
N GLY A 43 -11.75 -11.83 1.50
CA GLY A 43 -13.16 -12.08 1.82
C GLY A 43 -13.68 -11.07 2.86
N LYS A 44 -14.18 -11.57 3.99
CA LYS A 44 -14.64 -10.74 5.13
C LYS A 44 -13.52 -10.40 6.12
N GLY A 45 -12.32 -10.97 5.94
CA GLY A 45 -11.16 -10.73 6.79
C GLY A 45 -10.32 -9.55 6.29
N VAL A 46 -9.48 -9.01 7.17
CA VAL A 46 -8.46 -8.01 6.83
C VAL A 46 -7.08 -8.55 7.16
N ARG A 47 -6.12 -8.33 6.27
CA ARG A 47 -4.70 -8.55 6.55
C ARG A 47 -3.99 -7.21 6.58
N VAL A 48 -3.08 -7.04 7.51
CA VAL A 48 -2.30 -5.82 7.70
C VAL A 48 -0.83 -6.18 7.76
N PHE A 49 -0.02 -5.48 6.99
CA PHE A 49 1.44 -5.56 7.01
C PHE A 49 2.00 -4.16 7.18
N SER A 50 2.98 -4.02 8.06
CA SER A 50 3.63 -2.75 8.37
C SER A 50 5.14 -2.94 8.45
N ARG A 51 5.88 -1.94 7.99
CA ARG A 51 7.33 -1.82 8.16
C ARG A 51 7.67 -0.44 8.69
#